data_AF-A0A7Z0RRT8-F1
#
_entry.id   AF-A0A7Z0RRT8-F1
#
_cell.length_a   1.000
_cell.length_b   1.000
_cell.length_c   1.000
_cell.angle_alpha   90.00
_cell.angle_beta   90.00
_cell.angle_gamma   90.00
#
_symmetry.space_group_name_H-M   'P 1'
#
loop_
_entity.id
_entity.type
_entity.pdbx_description
1 polymer ?
#
loop_
_entity_poly.entity_id
_entity_poly.type
_entity_poly.pdbx_seq_one_letter_code
_entity_poly.pdbx_strand_id
1 'polypeptide(L)'
;MGIFSGLMGNASEKDSRKVKEELDNILLAEEEVEMAYTLVRDLIVFTDYRLILVDKQGMTGKKVSYKSIPYGSISRFTVETSGHFDLDAELKIWITSAAEPAEVLQFKSDTSVVAIQKALAAAVLLK
;
A
#
# COMPACT_ATOMS: atom_id res chain seq x y z
N MET A 1 -14.64 14.19 -0.10
CA MET A 1 -14.64 13.59 -1.45
C MET A 1 -13.22 13.18 -1.75
N GLY A 2 -12.93 11.88 -1.65
CA GLY A 2 -11.56 11.37 -1.69
C GLY A 2 -10.92 11.59 -3.05
N ILE A 3 -9.68 12.08 -3.03
CA ILE A 3 -8.80 12.24 -4.20
C ILE A 3 -8.64 10.94 -5.02
N PHE A 4 -9.01 9.80 -4.42
CA PHE A 4 -8.90 8.46 -4.98
C PHE A 4 -10.18 7.90 -5.61
N SER A 5 -11.27 8.67 -5.67
CA SER A 5 -12.58 8.19 -6.17
C SER A 5 -12.56 7.66 -7.61
N GLY A 6 -11.55 8.00 -8.42
CA GLY A 6 -11.39 7.54 -9.80
C GLY A 6 -10.52 6.27 -9.97
N LEU A 7 -10.09 5.63 -8.89
CA LEU A 7 -9.26 4.40 -8.92
C LEU A 7 -10.02 3.13 -8.55
N MET A 8 -11.31 3.26 -8.23
CA MET A 8 -12.15 2.20 -7.68
C MET A 8 -12.53 1.19 -8.78
N GLY A 9 -12.10 -0.07 -8.64
CA GLY A 9 -12.43 -1.12 -9.62
C GLY A 9 -11.40 -2.22 -9.85
N ASN A 10 -10.36 -2.33 -9.02
CA ASN A 10 -9.34 -3.36 -9.20
C ASN A 10 -9.66 -4.63 -8.42
N ALA A 11 -9.43 -5.81 -9.01
CA ALA A 11 -9.76 -7.11 -8.41
C ALA A 11 -9.04 -7.38 -7.07
N SER A 12 -7.96 -6.66 -6.77
CA SER A 12 -7.20 -6.75 -5.52
C SER A 12 -7.63 -5.73 -4.45
N GLU A 13 -8.55 -4.82 -4.77
CA GLU A 13 -9.03 -3.78 -3.87
C GLU A 13 -9.95 -4.38 -2.81
N LYS A 14 -9.65 -4.11 -1.54
CA LYS A 14 -10.48 -4.50 -0.39
C LYS A 14 -11.45 -3.38 -0.06
N ASP A 15 -12.60 -3.77 0.48
CA ASP A 15 -13.57 -2.83 1.06
C ASP A 15 -12.91 -2.02 2.17
N SER A 16 -12.76 -0.72 1.95
CA SER A 16 -12.11 0.20 2.88
C SER A 16 -12.80 0.24 4.24
N ARG A 17 -14.12 0.01 4.31
CA ARG A 17 -14.87 -0.01 5.57
C ARG A 17 -14.49 -1.19 6.42
N LYS A 18 -14.41 -2.38 5.81
CA LYS A 18 -13.99 -3.61 6.52
C LYS A 18 -12.54 -3.50 6.99
N VAL A 19 -11.66 -2.94 6.16
CA VAL A 19 -10.26 -2.73 6.55
C VAL A 19 -10.15 -1.70 7.67
N LYS A 20 -10.97 -0.65 7.66
CA LYS A 20 -11.04 0.31 8.76
C LYS A 20 -11.44 -0.38 10.07
N GLU A 21 -12.48 -1.21 10.05
CA GLU A 21 -12.91 -2.00 11.22
C GLU A 21 -11.79 -2.94 11.72
N GLU A 22 -11.06 -3.60 10.81
CA GLU A 22 -9.92 -4.46 11.17
C GLU A 22 -8.76 -3.68 11.82
N LEU A 23 -8.57 -2.42 11.44
CA LEU A 23 -7.48 -1.56 11.91
C LEU A 23 -7.90 -0.53 12.97
N ASP A 24 -9.16 -0.55 13.42
CA ASP A 24 -9.75 0.49 14.29
C ASP A 24 -8.91 0.79 15.53
N ASN A 25 -8.32 -0.25 16.14
CA ASN A 25 -7.48 -0.12 17.34
C ASN A 25 -6.12 0.57 17.11
N ILE A 26 -5.69 0.74 15.86
CA ILE A 26 -4.38 1.34 15.51
C ILE A 26 -4.50 2.62 14.68
N LEU A 27 -5.70 2.94 14.20
CA LEU A 27 -6.00 4.19 13.52
C LEU A 27 -6.27 5.30 14.55
N LEU A 28 -5.99 6.54 14.16
CA LEU A 28 -6.47 7.68 14.94
C LEU A 28 -7.99 7.81 14.80
N ALA A 29 -8.64 8.46 15.76
CA ALA A 29 -10.10 8.62 15.77
C ALA A 29 -10.66 9.30 14.51
N GLU A 30 -9.89 10.20 13.90
CA GLU A 30 -10.26 10.92 12.66
C GLU A 30 -9.50 10.40 11.43
N GLU A 31 -8.70 9.33 11.56
CA GLU A 31 -7.97 8.74 10.43
C GLU A 31 -8.92 7.85 9.61
N GLU A 32 -8.99 8.12 8.31
CA GLU A 32 -9.87 7.44 7.36
C GLU A 32 -9.06 6.55 6.41
N VAL A 33 -9.55 5.33 6.17
CA VAL A 33 -9.00 4.44 5.14
C VAL A 33 -9.54 4.87 3.78
N GLU A 34 -8.68 5.40 2.93
CA GLU A 34 -9.04 5.85 1.59
C GLU A 34 -9.05 4.69 0.59
N MET A 35 -8.06 3.81 0.65
CA MET A 35 -7.99 2.60 -0.18
C MET A 35 -7.26 1.47 0.55
N ALA A 36 -7.56 0.23 0.19
CA ALA A 36 -6.82 -0.92 0.67
C ALA A 36 -6.64 -1.94 -0.45
N TYR A 37 -5.44 -2.50 -0.58
CA TYR A 37 -5.08 -3.47 -1.60
C TYR A 37 -4.48 -4.71 -0.94
N THR A 38 -5.03 -5.88 -1.25
CA THR A 38 -4.42 -7.14 -0.83
C THR A 38 -3.42 -7.59 -1.88
N LEU A 39 -2.18 -7.71 -1.45
CA LEU A 39 -1.14 -8.47 -2.12
C LEU A 39 -1.21 -9.92 -1.65
N VAL A 40 -0.52 -10.81 -2.38
CA VAL A 40 -0.53 -12.27 -2.15
C VAL A 40 -0.60 -12.66 -0.67
N ARG A 41 0.23 -12.04 0.18
CA ARG A 41 0.20 -12.22 1.65
C ARG A 41 0.03 -10.92 2.43
N ASP A 42 0.37 -9.79 1.83
CA ASP A 42 0.43 -8.50 2.51
C ASP A 42 -0.80 -7.66 2.22
N LEU A 43 -1.15 -6.74 3.11
CA LEU A 43 -2.20 -5.75 2.88
C LEU A 43 -1.56 -4.36 2.89
N ILE A 44 -1.76 -3.61 1.80
CA ILE A 44 -1.39 -2.21 1.70
C ILE A 44 -2.62 -1.37 1.98
N VAL A 45 -2.54 -0.46 2.94
CA VAL A 45 -3.64 0.44 3.30
C VAL A 45 -3.18 1.88 3.15
N PHE A 46 -3.90 2.65 2.36
CA PHE A 46 -3.72 4.08 2.20
C PHE A 46 -4.74 4.78 3.10
N THR A 47 -4.25 5.53 4.09
CA THR A 47 -5.09 6.39 4.92
C THR A 47 -4.96 7.85 4.48
N ASP A 48 -5.67 8.74 5.15
CA ASP A 48 -5.48 10.16 4.94
C ASP A 48 -4.11 10.68 5.45
N TYR A 49 -3.44 9.96 6.35
CA TYR A 49 -2.16 10.35 6.97
C TYR A 49 -0.93 9.57 6.51
N ARG A 50 -1.07 8.27 6.23
CA ARG A 50 0.08 7.35 6.07
C ARG A 50 -0.25 6.13 5.23
N LEU A 51 0.81 5.51 4.72
CA LEU A 51 0.77 4.15 4.21
C LEU A 51 0.92 3.17 5.37
N ILE A 52 0.03 2.19 5.49
CA ILE A 52 0.15 1.08 6.45
C ILE A 52 0.37 -0.21 5.65
N LEU A 53 1.47 -0.89 5.93
CA LEU A 53 1.78 -2.20 5.36
C LEU A 53 1.57 -3.25 6.44
N VAL A 54 0.70 -4.22 6.16
CA VAL A 54 0.37 -5.31 7.06
C VAL A 54 0.89 -6.61 6.46
N ASP A 55 1.98 -7.11 7.03
CA ASP A 55 2.60 -8.38 6.63
C ASP A 55 2.21 -9.49 7.61
N LYS A 56 1.67 -10.59 7.08
CA LYS A 56 1.35 -11.80 7.85
C LYS A 56 2.50 -12.79 7.75
N GLN A 57 3.34 -12.81 8.79
CA GLN A 57 4.54 -13.63 8.88
C GLN A 57 4.30 -15.02 9.48
N GLY A 58 5.13 -15.97 9.04
CA GLY A 58 5.23 -17.33 9.58
C GLY A 58 4.24 -18.33 8.97
N MET A 59 4.52 -19.63 9.13
CA MET A 59 3.72 -20.72 8.53
C MET A 59 2.25 -20.74 9.00
N THR A 60 1.96 -20.17 10.18
CA THR A 60 0.61 -20.10 10.75
C THR A 60 -0.09 -18.77 10.49
N GLY A 61 0.60 -17.76 9.94
CA GLY A 61 0.08 -16.40 9.71
C GLY A 61 -0.31 -15.64 10.97
N LYS A 62 0.03 -16.15 12.18
CA LYS A 62 -0.36 -15.54 13.46
C LYS A 62 0.46 -14.30 13.82
N LYS A 63 1.69 -14.19 13.30
CA LYS A 63 2.52 -13.03 13.55
C LYS A 63 2.19 -11.99 12.49
N VAL A 64 1.69 -10.84 12.92
CA VAL A 64 1.37 -9.75 12.00
C VAL A 64 2.27 -8.57 12.31
N SER A 65 2.89 -8.01 11.27
CA SER A 65 3.70 -6.80 11.35
C SER A 65 2.94 -5.65 10.70
N TYR A 66 2.77 -4.56 11.45
CA TYR A 66 2.13 -3.33 10.96
C TYR A 66 3.21 -2.25 10.83
N LYS A 67 3.53 -1.85 9.60
CA LYS A 67 4.52 -0.81 9.32
C LYS A 67 3.81 0.45 8.85
N SER A 68 3.99 1.54 9.59
CA SER A 68 3.44 2.85 9.26
C SER A 68 4.51 3.71 8.59
N ILE A 69 4.23 4.20 7.38
CA ILE A 69 5.09 5.10 6.63
C ILE A 69 4.30 6.40 6.36
N PRO A 70 4.56 7.48 7.13
CA PRO A 70 3.97 8.78 6.86
C PRO A 70 4.32 9.25 5.44
N TYR A 71 3.36 9.82 4.72
CA TYR A 71 3.58 10.22 3.31
C TYR A 71 4.72 11.22 3.15
N GLY A 72 4.80 12.21 4.05
CA GLY A 72 5.89 13.20 4.05
C GLY A 72 7.29 12.64 4.31
N SER A 73 7.41 11.38 4.76
CA SER A 73 8.71 10.71 4.91
C SER A 73 9.16 9.95 3.67
N ILE A 74 8.27 9.75 2.68
CA ILE A 74 8.59 9.04 1.44
C ILE A 74 9.36 9.99 0.53
N SER A 75 10.62 9.68 0.30
CA SER A 75 11.52 10.51 -0.51
C SER A 75 11.50 10.13 -2.00
N ARG A 76 11.30 8.85 -2.29
CA ARG A 76 11.23 8.29 -3.65
C ARG A 76 10.59 6.91 -3.61
N PHE A 77 10.03 6.50 -4.74
CA PHE A 77 9.55 5.15 -4.96
C PHE A 77 9.83 4.73 -6.41
N THR A 78 10.00 3.42 -6.62
CA THR A 78 10.25 2.83 -7.94
C THR A 78 9.29 1.67 -8.15
N VAL A 79 8.71 1.56 -9.34
CA VAL A 79 7.92 0.41 -9.77
C VAL A 79 8.64 -0.26 -10.93
N GLU A 80 9.03 -1.51 -10.74
CA GLU A 80 9.66 -2.36 -11.74
C GLU A 80 8.64 -3.40 -12.19
N THR A 81 8.26 -3.39 -13.46
CA THR A 81 7.37 -4.41 -14.06
C THR A 81 8.23 -5.41 -14.82
N SER A 82 8.03 -6.71 -14.60
CA SER A 82 8.64 -7.72 -15.46
C SER A 82 8.00 -7.69 -16.87
N GLY A 83 8.81 -7.95 -17.90
CA GLY A 83 8.37 -7.90 -19.30
C GLY A 83 7.35 -9.00 -19.64
N HIS A 84 6.85 -8.97 -20.88
CA HIS A 84 5.71 -9.67 -21.53
C HIS A 84 5.20 -11.06 -21.06
N PHE A 85 5.83 -11.77 -20.12
CA PHE A 85 5.45 -13.10 -19.67
C PHE A 85 5.40 -13.33 -18.15
N ASP A 86 6.07 -12.51 -17.32
CA ASP A 86 5.90 -12.56 -15.87
C ASP A 86 4.94 -11.43 -15.46
N LEU A 87 3.89 -11.77 -14.73
CA LEU A 87 2.93 -10.81 -14.18
C LEU A 87 3.45 -10.19 -12.87
N ASP A 88 4.77 -10.27 -12.67
CA ASP A 88 5.40 -9.92 -11.43
C ASP A 88 5.89 -8.47 -11.51
N ALA A 89 5.45 -7.64 -10.58
CA ALA A 89 5.99 -6.30 -10.41
C ALA A 89 6.57 -6.14 -9.02
N GLU A 90 7.46 -5.17 -8.87
CA GLU A 90 8.11 -4.85 -7.61
C GLU A 90 8.02 -3.35 -7.35
N LEU A 91 7.50 -2.96 -6.18
CA LEU A 91 7.44 -1.58 -5.69
C LEU A 91 8.47 -1.45 -4.58
N LYS A 92 9.39 -0.51 -4.76
CA LYS A 92 10.41 -0.15 -3.77
C LYS A 92 10.09 1.24 -3.23
N ILE A 93 10.10 1.39 -1.92
CA ILE A 93 9.81 2.67 -1.23
C ILE A 93 11.04 3.08 -0.43
N TRP A 94 11.50 4.32 -0.58
CA TRP A 94 12.58 4.89 0.24
C TRP A 94 12.05 6.00 1.13
N ILE A 95 12.49 5.97 2.37
CA ILE A 95 12.28 7.08 3.30
C ILE A 95 13.45 8.07 3.26
N THR A 96 13.24 9.29 3.75
CA THR A 96 14.24 10.34 3.78
C THR A 96 15.59 9.84 4.32
N SER A 97 16.66 10.13 3.58
CA SER A 97 18.05 9.79 3.91
C SER A 97 18.40 8.30 3.89
N ALA A 98 17.49 7.39 3.52
CA ALA A 98 17.82 5.98 3.35
C ALA A 98 18.57 5.72 2.04
N ALA A 99 19.67 4.95 2.12
CA ALA A 99 20.40 4.46 0.95
C ALA A 99 19.67 3.29 0.27
N GLU A 100 19.21 2.34 1.09
CA GLU A 100 18.44 1.17 0.65
C GLU A 100 16.92 1.44 0.76
N PRO A 101 16.09 0.75 -0.03
CA PRO A 101 14.65 0.86 0.09
C PRO A 101 14.23 0.45 1.50
N ALA A 102 13.37 1.25 2.11
CA ALA A 102 12.77 0.94 3.39
C ALA A 102 11.85 -0.27 3.29
N GLU A 103 11.19 -0.45 2.13
CA GLU A 103 10.32 -1.59 1.83
C GLU A 103 10.35 -1.98 0.36
N VAL A 104 10.19 -3.29 0.12
CA VAL A 104 10.07 -3.90 -1.20
C VAL A 104 8.81 -4.77 -1.21
N LEU A 105 7.87 -4.48 -2.09
CA LEU A 105 6.58 -5.15 -2.20
C LEU A 105 6.45 -5.81 -3.57
N GLN A 106 6.01 -7.06 -3.60
CA GLN A 106 5.87 -7.84 -4.82
C GLN A 106 4.39 -8.04 -5.19
N PHE A 107 4.07 -7.85 -6.46
CA PHE A 107 2.72 -7.97 -7.02
C PHE A 107 2.72 -9.09 -8.05
N LYS A 108 1.63 -9.85 -8.13
CA LYS A 108 1.44 -10.94 -9.13
C LYS A 108 0.47 -10.57 -10.26
N SER A 109 0.01 -9.31 -10.32
CA SER A 109 -0.99 -8.87 -11.29
C SER A 109 -0.73 -7.44 -11.73
N ASP A 110 -0.80 -7.20 -13.04
CA ASP A 110 -0.54 -5.92 -13.70
C ASP A 110 -1.50 -4.79 -13.29
N THR A 111 -2.79 -5.11 -13.16
CA THR A 111 -3.87 -4.13 -13.02
C THR A 111 -3.78 -3.42 -11.66
N SER A 112 -3.45 -4.20 -10.62
CA SER A 112 -3.26 -3.72 -9.26
C SER A 112 -2.06 -2.78 -9.13
N VAL A 113 -1.00 -3.01 -9.91
CA VAL A 113 0.26 -2.26 -9.84
C VAL A 113 0.06 -0.82 -10.31
N VAL A 114 -0.63 -0.63 -11.43
CA VAL A 114 -0.92 0.71 -11.97
C VAL A 114 -1.76 1.53 -11.00
N ALA A 115 -2.77 0.91 -10.38
CA ALA A 115 -3.63 1.57 -9.41
C ALA A 115 -2.87 1.96 -8.14
N ILE A 116 -2.04 1.06 -7.62
CA ILE A 116 -1.20 1.30 -6.43
C ILE A 116 -0.15 2.37 -6.72
N GLN A 117 0.44 2.38 -7.92
CA GLN A 117 1.38 3.42 -8.33
C GLN A 117 0.70 4.80 -8.36
N LYS A 118 -0.50 4.90 -8.94
CA LYS A 118 -1.26 6.15 -8.98
C LYS A 118 -1.74 6.57 -7.59
N ALA A 119 -2.15 5.62 -6.76
CA ALA A 119 -2.51 5.83 -5.36
C ALA A 119 -1.34 6.42 -4.55
N LEU A 120 -0.16 5.79 -4.65
CA LEU A 120 1.05 6.24 -3.98
C LEU A 120 1.49 7.62 -4.48
N ALA A 121 1.45 7.87 -5.80
CA ALA A 121 1.77 9.16 -6.36
C ALA A 121 0.85 10.27 -5.83
N ALA A 122 -0.46 10.04 -5.80
CA ALA A 122 -1.39 11.03 -5.25
C ALA A 122 -1.20 11.23 -3.73
N ALA A 123 -0.92 10.18 -2.98
CA ALA A 123 -0.68 10.28 -1.54
C ALA A 123 0.62 11.03 -1.19
N VAL A 124 1.67 10.87 -1.99
CA VAL A 124 3.00 11.49 -1.75
C VAL A 124 3.12 12.89 -2.36
N LEU A 125 2.44 13.18 -3.47
CA LEU A 125 2.65 14.43 -4.22
C LEU A 125 1.54 15.47 -4.03
N LEU A 126 0.35 15.08 -3.59
CA LEU A 126 -0.78 15.99 -3.40
C LEU A 126 -1.04 16.34 -1.93
N LYS A 127 -0.31 15.72 -1.00
CA LYS A 127 -0.35 15.96 0.45
C LYS A 127 1.01 16.42 0.93
#